data_AF-A0A7W5ABH0-F1
#
_entry.id   AF-A0A7W5ABH0-F1
#
_cell.length_a   1.000
_cell.length_b   1.000
_cell.length_c   1.000
_cell.angle_alpha   90.00
_cell.angle_beta   90.00
_cell.angle_gamma   90.00
#
_symmetry.space_group_name_H-M   'P 1'
#
loop_
_entity.id
_entity.type
_entity.pdbx_description
1 polymer ?
#
loop_
_entity_poly.entity_id
_entity_poly.type
_entity_poly.pdbx_seq_one_letter_code
_entity_poly.pdbx_strand_id
1 'polypeptide(L)'
;MTTTLMDRFVRWNLDFDGDLYGRDERERLRWYEAVTVSFQLQAIVVPWAATALVWTVGEPAAWPLLILLAVFLVPIGFSSIYVQSRRVDTTPRVWSRKRLLISTLLGAPYVAFGIGFLYHAYPESDVWRSALVGSLIGLAAGAVIQAVQTRRVRRRDAQLVGDDD
;
A
#
# COMPACT_ATOMS: atom_id res chain seq x y z
N MET A 1 -26.72 -5.86 13.29
CA MET A 1 -25.85 -5.46 12.16
C MET A 1 -25.79 -6.62 11.19
N THR A 2 -26.12 -6.41 9.91
CA THR A 2 -25.97 -7.44 8.86
C THR A 2 -24.48 -7.70 8.63
N THR A 3 -24.03 -8.92 8.85
CA THR A 3 -22.65 -9.34 8.57
C THR A 3 -22.43 -9.42 7.06
N THR A 4 -21.50 -8.62 6.54
CA THR A 4 -21.12 -8.67 5.12
C THR A 4 -20.28 -9.92 4.83
N LEU A 5 -20.14 -10.30 3.55
CA LEU A 5 -19.23 -11.39 3.14
C LEU A 5 -17.78 -11.09 3.54
N MET A 6 -17.37 -9.84 3.41
CA MET A 6 -16.07 -9.32 3.85
C MET A 6 -15.86 -9.59 5.35
N ASP A 7 -16.86 -9.29 6.20
CA ASP A 7 -16.78 -9.51 7.64
C ASP A 7 -16.65 -10.99 8.00
N ARG A 8 -17.37 -11.86 7.27
CA ARG A 8 -17.28 -13.31 7.47
C ARG A 8 -15.90 -13.83 7.09
N PHE A 9 -15.35 -13.38 5.96
CA PHE A 9 -14.01 -13.77 5.53
C PHE A 9 -12.94 -13.31 6.52
N VAL A 10 -12.99 -12.06 6.98
CA VAL A 10 -12.04 -11.54 7.97
C VAL A 10 -12.18 -12.31 9.29
N ARG A 11 -13.40 -12.62 9.76
CA ARG A 11 -13.62 -13.43 10.97
C ARG A 11 -13.15 -14.88 10.83
N TRP A 12 -13.23 -15.43 9.62
CA TRP A 12 -12.71 -16.77 9.35
C TRP A 12 -11.17 -16.79 9.30
N ASN A 13 -10.56 -15.74 8.76
CA ASN A 13 -9.11 -15.65 8.59
C ASN A 13 -8.37 -15.20 9.86
N LEU A 14 -8.99 -14.32 10.66
CA LEU A 14 -8.42 -13.80 11.90
C LEU A 14 -9.01 -14.54 13.10
N ASP A 15 -8.13 -14.92 14.03
CA ASP A 15 -8.54 -15.46 15.31
C ASP A 15 -8.95 -14.33 16.27
N PHE A 16 -10.24 -13.97 16.23
CA PHE A 16 -10.83 -13.01 17.16
C PHE A 16 -11.14 -13.60 18.53
N ASP A 17 -11.26 -14.93 18.62
CA ASP A 17 -11.66 -15.62 19.85
C ASP A 17 -10.46 -15.81 20.80
N GLY A 18 -9.24 -15.62 20.30
CA GLY A 18 -8.01 -15.53 21.11
C GLY A 18 -7.40 -16.88 21.44
N ASP A 19 -7.86 -17.95 20.79
CA ASP A 19 -7.36 -19.31 21.00
C ASP A 19 -5.88 -19.45 20.59
N LEU A 20 -5.42 -18.64 19.63
CA LEU A 20 -4.06 -18.67 19.08
C LEU A 20 -3.07 -17.80 19.87
N TYR A 21 -3.56 -16.79 20.59
CA TYR A 21 -2.75 -15.81 21.33
C TYR A 21 -2.94 -15.90 22.86
N GLY A 22 -3.74 -16.87 23.31
CA GLY A 22 -4.13 -16.99 24.71
C GLY A 22 -4.97 -15.82 25.21
N ARG A 23 -5.11 -15.72 26.54
CA ARG A 23 -5.83 -14.61 27.20
C ARG A 23 -5.01 -13.31 27.29
N ASP A 24 -3.75 -13.30 26.82
CA ASP A 24 -2.89 -12.12 26.91
C ASP A 24 -2.95 -11.28 25.64
N GLU A 25 -3.62 -10.13 25.75
CA GLU A 25 -3.71 -9.12 24.68
C GLU A 25 -2.33 -8.66 24.18
N ARG A 26 -1.29 -8.72 25.02
CA ARG A 26 0.08 -8.31 24.65
C ARG A 26 0.70 -9.26 23.62
N GLU A 27 0.40 -10.55 23.69
CA GLU A 27 0.91 -11.53 22.72
C GLU A 27 0.27 -11.31 21.35
N ARG A 28 -1.03 -11.03 21.33
CA ARG A 28 -1.75 -10.65 20.10
C ARG A 28 -1.16 -9.41 19.43
N LEU A 29 -0.83 -8.37 20.22
CA LEU A 29 -0.19 -7.16 19.68
C LEU A 29 1.21 -7.42 19.12
N ARG A 30 2.03 -8.22 19.80
CA ARG A 30 3.37 -8.60 19.31
C ARG A 30 3.30 -9.40 18.01
N TRP A 31 2.33 -10.30 17.91
CA TRP A 31 2.08 -11.04 16.67
C TRP A 31 1.72 -10.09 15.52
N TYR A 32 0.77 -9.17 15.74
CA TYR A 32 0.41 -8.19 14.72
C TYR A 32 1.55 -7.27 14.32
N GLU A 33 2.40 -6.88 15.27
CA GLU A 33 3.62 -6.11 14.97
C GLU A 33 4.57 -6.91 14.07
N ALA A 34 4.85 -8.18 14.40
CA ALA A 34 5.72 -9.05 13.61
C ALA A 34 5.17 -9.32 12.20
N VAL A 35 3.86 -9.58 12.08
CA VAL A 35 3.18 -9.77 10.78
C VAL A 35 3.25 -8.48 9.97
N THR A 36 3.01 -7.32 10.59
CA THR A 36 3.09 -6.02 9.92
C THR A 36 4.49 -5.75 9.39
N VAL A 37 5.54 -6.03 10.19
CA VAL A 37 6.93 -5.91 9.75
C VAL A 37 7.23 -6.84 8.58
N SER A 38 6.80 -8.10 8.66
CA SER A 38 7.02 -9.09 7.60
C SER A 38 6.32 -8.70 6.30
N PHE A 39 5.06 -8.26 6.39
CA PHE A 39 4.30 -7.75 5.26
C PHE A 39 4.96 -6.50 4.67
N GLN A 40 5.40 -5.56 5.50
CA GLN A 40 6.09 -4.34 5.05
C GLN A 40 7.39 -4.67 4.30
N LEU A 41 8.15 -5.65 4.78
CA LEU A 41 9.36 -6.13 4.09
C LEU A 41 9.02 -6.77 2.75
N GLN A 42 8.00 -7.64 2.69
CA GLN A 42 7.57 -8.26 1.43
C GLN A 42 7.06 -7.22 0.42
N ALA A 43 6.27 -6.25 0.89
CA ALA A 43 5.73 -5.17 0.08
C ALA A 43 6.81 -4.24 -0.49
N ILE A 44 8.02 -4.25 0.09
CA ILE A 44 9.19 -3.57 -0.47
C ILE A 44 9.96 -4.54 -1.38
N VAL A 45 10.39 -5.69 -0.86
CA VAL A 45 11.34 -6.57 -1.56
C VAL A 45 10.75 -7.19 -2.82
N VAL A 46 9.49 -7.65 -2.81
CA VAL A 46 8.88 -8.34 -3.96
C VAL A 46 8.74 -7.42 -5.18
N PRO A 47 8.15 -6.21 -5.06
CA PRO A 47 8.07 -5.29 -6.19
C PRO A 47 9.44 -4.85 -6.72
N TRP A 48 10.43 -4.64 -5.85
CA TRP A 48 11.79 -4.31 -6.29
C TRP A 48 12.45 -5.47 -7.03
N ALA A 49 12.27 -6.71 -6.58
CA ALA A 49 12.77 -7.89 -7.28
C ALA A 49 12.10 -8.04 -8.66
N ALA A 50 10.77 -7.89 -8.74
CA ALA A 50 10.06 -7.90 -10.01
C ALA A 50 10.52 -6.77 -10.95
N THR A 51 10.75 -5.58 -10.40
CA THR A 51 11.31 -4.45 -11.16
C THR A 51 12.69 -4.79 -11.71
N ALA A 52 13.60 -5.31 -10.87
CA ALA A 52 14.93 -5.70 -11.33
C ALA A 52 14.85 -6.76 -12.44
N LEU A 53 14.00 -7.77 -12.28
CA LEU A 53 13.84 -8.85 -13.26
C LEU A 53 13.25 -8.36 -14.59
N VAL A 54 12.28 -7.45 -14.59
CA VAL A 54 11.73 -6.94 -15.87
C VAL A 54 12.79 -6.17 -16.66
N TRP A 55 13.68 -5.43 -15.99
CA TRP A 55 14.76 -4.68 -16.63
C TRP A 55 15.96 -5.53 -17.04
N THR A 56 16.24 -6.64 -16.35
CA THR A 56 17.37 -7.51 -16.67
C THR A 56 17.02 -8.64 -17.63
N VAL A 57 15.81 -9.22 -17.52
CA VAL A 57 15.35 -10.34 -18.35
C VAL A 57 14.54 -9.86 -19.55
N GLY A 58 13.82 -8.75 -19.43
CA GLY A 58 13.04 -8.17 -20.51
C GLY A 58 11.70 -8.87 -20.76
N GLU A 59 11.30 -8.92 -22.03
CA GLU A 59 9.97 -9.37 -22.50
C GLU A 59 9.52 -10.74 -21.94
N PRO A 60 10.36 -11.79 -21.87
CA PRO A 60 9.92 -13.10 -21.39
C PRO A 60 9.40 -13.10 -19.94
N ALA A 61 9.89 -12.17 -19.12
CA ALA A 61 9.50 -12.04 -17.72
C ALA A 61 8.37 -11.03 -17.49
N ALA A 62 8.10 -10.14 -18.44
CA ALA A 62 7.21 -8.99 -18.26
C ALA A 62 5.78 -9.40 -17.86
N TRP A 63 5.15 -10.30 -18.62
CA TRP A 63 3.78 -10.76 -18.35
C TRP A 63 3.64 -11.63 -17.09
N PRO A 64 4.48 -12.66 -16.87
CA PRO A 64 4.44 -13.43 -15.62
C PRO A 64 4.59 -12.56 -14.38
N LEU A 65 5.51 -11.58 -14.41
CA LEU A 65 5.72 -10.66 -13.28
C LEU A 65 4.54 -9.71 -13.09
N LEU A 66 3.88 -9.25 -14.15
CA LEU A 66 2.67 -8.43 -14.04
C LEU A 66 1.55 -9.21 -13.33
N ILE A 67 1.32 -10.47 -13.72
CA ILE A 67 0.33 -11.34 -13.08
C ILE A 67 0.69 -11.56 -11.61
N LEU A 68 1.96 -11.85 -11.31
CA LEU A 68 2.44 -12.04 -9.94
C LEU A 68 2.19 -10.79 -9.08
N LEU A 69 2.54 -9.60 -9.58
CA LEU A 69 2.31 -8.35 -8.86
C LEU A 69 0.82 -8.04 -8.71
N ALA A 70 0.00 -8.33 -9.73
CA ALA A 70 -1.44 -8.16 -9.65
C ALA A 70 -2.04 -9.03 -8.55
N VAL A 71 -1.68 -10.32 -8.49
CA VAL A 71 -2.11 -11.25 -7.43
C VAL A 71 -1.60 -10.78 -6.07
N PHE A 72 -0.35 -10.31 -5.99
CA PHE A 72 0.23 -9.78 -4.76
C PHE A 72 -0.51 -8.54 -4.23
N LEU A 73 -1.07 -7.70 -5.11
CA LEU A 73 -1.83 -6.51 -4.74
C LEU A 73 -3.27 -6.82 -4.28
N VAL A 74 -3.83 -7.98 -4.61
CA VAL A 74 -5.22 -8.33 -4.24
C VAL A 74 -5.43 -8.34 -2.72
N PRO A 75 -4.61 -9.02 -1.90
CA PRO A 75 -4.74 -8.96 -0.44
C PRO A 75 -4.61 -7.54 0.11
N ILE A 76 -3.70 -6.73 -0.46
CA ILE A 76 -3.46 -5.34 -0.03
C ILE A 76 -4.71 -4.47 -0.29
N GLY A 77 -5.29 -4.61 -1.49
CA GLY A 77 -6.52 -3.93 -1.85
C GLY A 77 -7.69 -4.34 -0.96
N PHE A 78 -7.84 -5.64 -0.72
CA PHE A 78 -8.86 -6.20 0.16
C PHE A 78 -8.75 -5.65 1.59
N SER A 79 -7.55 -5.70 2.19
CA SER A 79 -7.29 -5.15 3.52
C SER A 79 -7.53 -3.65 3.58
N SER A 80 -7.15 -2.89 2.54
CA SER A 80 -7.37 -1.45 2.48
C SER A 80 -8.86 -1.09 2.45
N ILE A 81 -9.66 -1.80 1.65
CA ILE A 81 -11.11 -1.64 1.59
C ILE A 81 -11.75 -1.98 2.93
N TYR A 82 -11.32 -3.08 3.57
CA TYR A 82 -11.83 -3.47 4.87
C TYR A 82 -11.56 -2.39 5.93
N VAL A 83 -10.31 -1.94 6.04
CA VAL A 83 -9.89 -0.89 6.99
C VAL A 83 -10.65 0.41 6.76
N GLN A 84 -10.83 0.81 5.49
CA GLN A 84 -11.60 2.00 5.13
C GLN A 84 -13.09 1.87 5.47
N SER A 85 -13.69 0.69 5.27
CA SER A 85 -15.10 0.43 5.64
C SER A 85 -15.33 0.51 7.16
N ARG A 86 -14.27 0.27 7.95
CA ARG A 86 -14.25 0.44 9.40
C ARG A 86 -13.92 1.86 9.86
N ARG A 87 -13.79 2.80 8.92
CA ARG A 87 -13.47 4.22 9.17
C ARG A 87 -12.19 4.41 9.99
N VAL A 88 -11.25 3.48 9.85
CA VAL A 88 -9.92 3.63 10.47
C VAL A 88 -9.17 4.70 9.70
N ASP A 89 -8.62 5.67 10.43
CA ASP A 89 -7.78 6.69 9.82
C ASP A 89 -6.44 6.08 9.39
N THR A 90 -6.27 5.95 8.08
CA THR A 90 -5.04 5.43 7.45
C THR A 90 -4.10 6.55 7.03
N THR A 91 -4.49 7.82 7.19
CA THR A 91 -3.70 8.94 6.72
C THR A 91 -2.59 9.29 7.72
N PRO A 92 -1.34 9.46 7.27
CA PRO A 92 -0.27 9.88 8.17
C PRO A 92 -0.50 11.33 8.65
N ARG A 93 -0.52 11.52 9.98
CA ARG A 93 -0.60 12.85 10.62
C ARG A 93 0.63 13.73 10.35
N VAL A 94 1.79 13.10 10.18
CA VAL A 94 3.07 13.76 9.93
C VAL A 94 3.85 13.01 8.86
N TRP A 95 4.39 13.74 7.88
CA TRP A 95 5.33 13.24 6.89
C TRP A 95 6.76 13.47 7.37
N SER A 96 7.31 12.51 8.11
CA SER A 96 8.73 12.50 8.46
C SER A 96 9.58 11.99 7.30
N ARG A 97 10.89 12.28 7.32
CA ARG A 97 11.85 11.71 6.34
C ARG A 97 11.76 10.19 6.25
N LYS A 98 11.60 9.51 7.40
CA LYS A 98 11.39 8.05 7.47
C LYS A 98 10.14 7.62 6.70
N ARG A 99 9.00 8.31 6.87
CA ARG A 99 7.76 7.97 6.17
C ARG A 99 7.85 8.24 4.67
N LEU A 100 8.48 9.35 4.28
CA LEU A 100 8.76 9.63 2.87
C LEU A 100 9.59 8.50 2.25
N LEU A 101 10.69 8.10 2.90
CA LEU A 101 11.53 7.00 2.44
C LEU A 101 10.74 5.69 2.30
N ILE A 102 9.95 5.31 3.31
CA ILE A 102 9.14 4.08 3.27
C ILE A 102 8.10 4.15 2.14
N SER A 103 7.39 5.27 1.99
CA SER A 103 6.42 5.45 0.92
C SER A 103 7.06 5.40 -0.47
N THR A 104 8.26 5.96 -0.63
CA THR A 104 9.04 5.85 -1.87
C THR A 104 9.44 4.40 -2.11
N LEU A 105 9.95 3.68 -1.11
CA LEU A 105 10.35 2.27 -1.24
C LEU A 105 9.18 1.36 -1.60
N LEU A 106 7.97 1.68 -1.14
CA LEU A 106 6.74 0.96 -1.48
C LEU A 106 6.22 1.31 -2.88
N GLY A 107 6.22 2.60 -3.25
CA GLY A 107 5.55 3.07 -4.49
C GLY A 107 6.44 3.06 -5.73
N ALA A 108 7.70 3.50 -5.60
CA ALA A 108 8.64 3.61 -6.71
C ALA A 108 8.83 2.31 -7.54
N PRO A 109 8.93 1.11 -6.94
CA PRO A 109 9.11 -0.10 -7.75
C PRO A 109 7.93 -0.36 -8.68
N TYR A 110 6.68 -0.08 -8.29
CA TYR A 110 5.54 -0.29 -9.20
C TYR A 110 5.56 0.65 -10.41
N VAL A 111 5.99 1.90 -10.21
CA VAL A 111 6.17 2.86 -11.31
C VAL A 111 7.30 2.41 -12.23
N ALA A 112 8.45 2.05 -11.67
CA ALA A 112 9.61 1.59 -12.42
C ALA A 112 9.33 0.27 -13.16
N PHE A 113 8.60 -0.65 -12.53
CA PHE A 113 8.11 -1.88 -13.14
C PHE A 113 7.16 -1.58 -14.30
N GLY A 114 6.17 -0.71 -14.10
CA GLY A 114 5.21 -0.35 -15.15
C GLY A 114 5.89 0.27 -16.38
N ILE A 115 6.88 1.13 -16.18
CA ILE A 115 7.69 1.70 -17.27
C ILE A 115 8.50 0.60 -17.97
N GLY A 116 9.20 -0.26 -17.22
CA GLY A 116 9.99 -1.36 -17.78
C GLY A 116 9.13 -2.37 -18.53
N PHE A 117 7.97 -2.71 -17.98
CA PHE A 117 6.97 -3.55 -18.63
C PHE A 117 6.54 -2.97 -19.96
N LEU A 118 6.12 -1.69 -20.01
CA LEU A 118 5.68 -1.06 -21.24
C LEU A 118 6.81 -0.93 -22.27
N TYR A 119 8.02 -0.63 -21.81
CA TYR A 119 9.21 -0.55 -22.66
C TYR A 119 9.52 -1.89 -23.34
N HIS A 120 9.46 -3.00 -22.59
CA HIS A 120 9.77 -4.32 -23.13
C HIS A 120 8.61 -4.99 -23.87
N ALA A 121 7.36 -4.76 -23.45
CA ALA A 121 6.19 -5.36 -24.10
C ALA A 121 5.74 -4.61 -25.36
N TYR A 122 6.07 -3.31 -25.48
CA TYR A 122 5.67 -2.46 -26.60
C TYR A 122 6.83 -1.57 -27.08
N PRO A 123 7.95 -2.14 -27.56
CA PRO A 123 9.17 -1.39 -27.87
C PRO A 123 8.99 -0.36 -29.00
N GLU A 124 8.13 -0.64 -29.97
CA GLU A 124 7.83 0.25 -31.10
C GLU A 124 6.91 1.43 -30.73
N SER A 125 6.46 1.49 -29.47
CA SER A 125 5.48 2.47 -29.00
C SER A 125 6.09 3.46 -28.02
N ASP A 126 5.73 4.73 -28.16
CA ASP A 126 6.09 5.79 -27.20
C ASP A 126 5.25 5.75 -25.90
N VAL A 127 4.40 4.73 -25.72
CA VAL A 127 3.53 4.58 -24.55
C VAL A 127 4.30 4.60 -23.22
N TRP A 128 5.51 4.04 -23.17
CA TRP A 128 6.33 4.07 -21.94
C TRP A 128 6.78 5.50 -21.57
N ARG A 129 7.01 6.39 -22.56
CA ARG A 129 7.33 7.81 -22.32
C ARG A 129 6.14 8.55 -21.76
N SER A 130 4.96 8.31 -22.32
CA SER A 130 3.69 8.86 -21.81
C SER A 130 3.40 8.36 -20.39
N ALA A 131 3.68 7.09 -20.10
CA ALA A 131 3.55 6.53 -18.76
C ALA A 131 4.54 7.17 -17.77
N LEU A 132 5.78 7.45 -18.18
CA LEU A 132 6.75 8.18 -17.36
C LEU A 132 6.25 9.59 -17.02
N VAL A 133 5.81 10.35 -18.03
CA VAL A 133 5.26 11.70 -17.82
C VAL A 133 4.01 11.66 -16.94
N GLY A 134 3.09 10.74 -17.21
CA GLY A 134 1.88 10.53 -16.41
C GLY A 134 2.19 10.17 -14.96
N SER A 135 3.22 9.35 -14.72
CA SER A 135 3.67 9.00 -13.37
C SER A 135 4.20 10.22 -12.60
N LEU A 136 4.97 11.09 -13.26
CA LEU A 136 5.48 12.32 -12.65
C LEU A 136 4.33 13.28 -12.29
N ILE A 137 3.36 13.46 -13.20
CA ILE A 137 2.17 14.29 -12.95
C ILE A 137 1.34 13.69 -11.81
N GLY A 138 1.11 12.38 -11.83
CA GLY A 138 0.37 11.66 -10.79
C GLY A 138 1.01 11.79 -9.41
N LEU A 139 2.34 11.68 -9.33
CA LEU A 139 3.09 11.90 -8.09
C LEU A 139 2.93 13.33 -7.58
N ALA A 140 3.02 14.33 -8.45
CA ALA A 140 2.84 15.73 -8.08
C ALA A 140 1.40 15.99 -7.58
N ALA A 141 0.40 15.52 -8.31
CA ALA A 141 -1.01 15.66 -7.93
C ALA A 141 -1.32 14.94 -6.60
N GLY A 142 -0.82 13.72 -6.43
CA GLY A 142 -0.96 12.95 -5.20
C GLY A 142 -0.33 13.66 -4.00
N ALA A 143 0.87 14.23 -4.17
CA ALA A 143 1.52 15.02 -3.12
C ALA A 143 0.70 16.25 -2.71
N VAL A 144 0.09 16.95 -3.68
CA VAL A 144 -0.80 18.10 -3.42
C VAL A 144 -2.06 17.67 -2.66
N ILE A 145 -2.76 16.63 -3.14
CA ILE A 145 -3.98 16.11 -2.49
C ILE A 145 -3.67 15.70 -1.05
N GLN A 146 -2.58 14.96 -0.85
CA GLN A 146 -2.16 14.53 0.48
C GLN A 146 -1.84 15.72 1.39
N ALA A 147 -1.12 16.72 0.89
CA ALA A 147 -0.81 17.93 1.67
C ALA A 147 -2.09 18.67 2.10
N VAL A 148 -3.09 18.75 1.22
CA VAL A 148 -4.40 19.35 1.54
C VAL A 148 -5.14 18.53 2.60
N GLN A 149 -5.17 17.20 2.48
CA GLN A 149 -5.82 16.32 3.44
C GLN A 149 -5.16 16.41 4.82
N THR A 150 -3.84 16.33 4.91
CA THR A 150 -3.11 16.46 6.18
C THR A 150 -3.38 17.83 6.83
N ARG A 151 -3.46 18.92 6.04
CA ARG A 151 -3.84 20.24 6.57
C ARG A 151 -5.28 20.27 7.11
N ARG A 152 -6.23 19.64 6.42
CA ARG A 152 -7.63 19.56 6.86
C ARG A 152 -7.78 18.78 8.17
N VAL A 153 -7.10 17.65 8.30
CA VAL A 153 -7.12 16.84 9.53
C VAL A 153 -6.54 17.65 10.69
N ARG A 154 -5.38 18.28 10.52
CA ARG A 154 -4.78 19.14 11.57
C ARG A 154 -5.69 20.28 12.01
N ARG A 155 -6.47 20.87 11.09
CA ARG A 155 -7.44 21.91 11.43
C ARG A 155 -8.60 21.37 12.26
N ARG A 156 -9.11 20.17 11.95
CA ARG A 156 -10.17 19.51 12.72
C ARG A 156 -9.69 19.16 14.13
N ASP A 157 -8.49 18.60 14.24
CA ASP A 157 -7.92 18.23 15.54
C ASP A 157 -7.70 19.47 16.42
N ALA A 158 -7.26 20.60 15.84
CA ALA A 158 -7.09 21.85 16.57
C ALA A 158 -8.41 22.48 17.04
N GLN A 159 -9.52 22.23 16.34
CA GLN A 159 -10.86 22.69 16.76
C GLN A 159 -11.39 21.87 17.94
N LEU A 160 -11.15 20.56 17.94
CA LEU A 160 -11.59 19.68 19.03
C LEU A 160 -10.88 19.98 20.35
N VAL A 161 -9.59 20.31 20.32
CA VAL A 161 -8.82 20.67 21.53
C VAL A 161 -9.23 22.04 22.10
N GLY A 162 -9.75 22.95 21.27
CA GLY A 162 -10.17 24.28 21.72
C GLY A 162 -11.59 24.36 22.32
N ASP A 163 -12.40 23.31 22.17
CA ASP A 163 -13.74 23.21 22.76
C ASP A 163 -13.72 22.52 24.16
N ASP A 164 -12.57 21.95 24.57
CA ASP A 164 -12.37 21.27 25.85
C ASP A 164 -11.80 22.20 26.97
N ASP A 165 -11.52 23.48 26.66
CA ASP A 165 -11.06 24.53 27.58
C ASP A 165 -12.16 25.58 27.87
#